data_AF-A0A2H0V6C4-F1
#
_entry.id   AF-A0A2H0V6C4-F1
#
_cell.length_a   1.000
_cell.length_b   1.000
_cell.length_c   1.000
_cell.angle_alpha   90.00
_cell.angle_beta   90.00
_cell.angle_gamma   90.00
#
_symmetry.space_group_name_H-M   'P 1'
#
loop_
_entity.id
_entity.type
_entity.pdbx_description
1 polymer ?
#
loop_
_entity_poly.entity_id
_entity_poly.type
_entity_poly.pdbx_seq_one_letter_code
_entity_poly.pdbx_strand_id
1 'polypeptide(L)'
;MKKAIQILLITILVIIVAIIVVFAFDIFDYRTKFISKTVNTFLSKNIEDYTPLDQLEKSDGTIPESNDLHPLLNSEQEKTLTELGVNVSQLPTELTADDQECLVEVLGQTRFQELYNGATPGAVDLIKAKKCF
;
A
#
# COMPACT_ATOMS: atom_id res chain seq x y z
N MET A 1 7.34 38.46 24.81
CA MET A 1 6.42 37.96 23.76
C MET A 1 7.15 37.46 22.51
N LYS A 2 7.99 38.26 21.82
CA LYS A 2 8.76 37.80 20.64
C LYS A 2 9.61 36.54 20.88
N LYS A 3 10.35 36.47 22.00
CA LYS A 3 11.18 35.30 22.33
C LYS A 3 10.36 34.03 22.65
N ALA A 4 9.19 34.17 23.28
CA ALA A 4 8.32 33.03 23.57
C ALA A 4 7.68 32.46 22.30
N ILE A 5 7.23 33.33 21.38
CA ILE A 5 6.70 32.93 20.07
C ILE A 5 7.79 32.26 19.24
N GLN A 6 9.01 32.81 19.25
CA GLN A 6 10.15 32.24 18.54
C GLN A 6 10.52 30.84 19.07
N ILE A 7 10.54 30.64 20.39
CA ILE A 7 10.79 29.33 21.01
C ILE A 7 9.69 28.35 20.59
N LEU A 8 8.42 28.76 20.65
CA LEU A 8 7.29 27.90 20.25
C LEU A 8 7.37 27.47 18.77
N LEU A 9 7.70 28.39 17.86
CA LEU A 9 7.87 28.07 16.44
C LEU A 9 9.04 27.11 16.19
N ILE A 10 10.17 27.31 16.88
CA ILE A 10 11.32 26.40 16.78
C ILE A 10 10.95 25.01 17.30
N THR A 11 10.25 24.93 18.43
CA THR A 11 9.80 23.65 18.99
C THR A 11 8.85 22.93 18.03
N ILE A 12 7.88 23.63 17.43
CA ILE A 12 6.98 23.05 16.42
C ILE A 12 7.77 22.56 15.21
N LEU A 13 8.73 23.34 14.71
CA LEU A 13 9.57 22.94 13.58
C LEU A 13 10.34 21.64 13.89
N VAL A 14 10.96 21.56 15.07
CA VAL A 14 11.71 20.36 15.50
C VAL A 14 10.79 19.15 15.59
N ILE A 15 9.56 19.32 16.11
CA ILE A 15 8.56 18.24 16.16
C ILE A 15 8.17 17.80 14.74
N ILE A 16 7.91 18.72 13.82
CA ILE A 16 7.58 18.39 12.42
C ILE A 16 8.72 17.62 11.76
N VAL A 17 9.97 18.07 11.94
CA VAL A 17 11.14 17.37 11.40
C VAL A 17 11.26 15.96 11.99
N ALA A 18 11.05 15.81 13.31
CA ALA A 18 11.07 14.50 13.96
C ALA A 18 9.98 13.57 13.40
N ILE A 19 8.76 14.08 13.17
CA ILE A 19 7.66 13.32 12.55
C ILE A 19 8.04 12.90 11.12
N ILE A 20 8.62 13.80 10.32
CA ILE A 20 9.06 13.48 8.95
C ILE A 20 10.12 12.38 8.98
N VAL A 21 11.08 12.43 9.89
CA VAL A 21 12.11 11.39 10.03
C VAL A 21 11.48 10.04 10.41
N VAL A 22 10.61 10.01 11.41
CA VAL A 22 9.89 8.79 11.81
C VAL A 22 9.14 8.18 10.63
N PHE A 23 8.46 9.01 9.83
CA PHE A 23 7.69 8.55 8.68
C PHE A 23 8.57 8.13 7.48
N ALA A 24 9.66 8.87 7.20
CA ALA A 24 10.56 8.59 6.08
C ALA A 24 11.33 7.29 6.27
N PHE A 25 11.83 7.04 7.49
CA PHE A 25 12.56 5.82 7.84
C PHE A 25 11.66 4.68 8.32
N ASP A 26 10.34 4.85 8.28
CA ASP A 26 9.36 3.87 8.76
C ASP A 26 9.65 3.37 10.18
N ILE A 27 10.12 4.27 11.06
CA ILE A 27 10.45 3.92 12.44
C ILE A 27 9.14 3.52 13.12
N PHE A 28 9.10 2.32 13.72
CA PHE A 28 7.90 1.69 14.31
C PHE A 28 6.82 1.25 13.32
N ASP A 29 7.17 1.04 12.05
CA ASP A 29 6.26 0.57 10.98
C ASP A 29 5.04 1.49 10.75
N TYR A 30 5.14 2.77 11.13
CA TYR A 30 4.02 3.71 11.01
C TYR A 30 3.59 3.94 9.56
N ARG A 31 4.54 4.02 8.63
CA ARG A 31 4.25 4.23 7.21
C ARG A 31 3.61 2.97 6.64
N THR A 32 4.17 1.79 6.93
CA THR A 32 3.61 0.50 6.49
C THR A 32 2.19 0.30 7.03
N LYS A 33 1.92 0.53 8.32
CA LYS A 33 0.56 0.43 8.90
C LYS A 33 -0.42 1.42 8.28
N PHE A 34 0.02 2.64 7.99
CA PHE A 34 -0.81 3.64 7.32
C PHE A 34 -1.19 3.20 5.89
N ILE A 35 -0.22 2.69 5.13
CA ILE A 35 -0.46 2.18 3.77
C ILE A 35 -1.37 0.96 3.82
N SER A 36 -1.07 -0.01 4.66
CA SER A 36 -1.86 -1.22 4.88
C SER A 36 -3.32 -0.88 5.15
N LYS A 37 -3.58 0.01 6.11
CA LYS A 37 -4.95 0.45 6.42
C LYS A 37 -5.63 1.10 5.22
N THR A 38 -4.91 1.96 4.50
CA THR A 38 -5.46 2.70 3.35
C THR A 38 -5.83 1.76 2.21
N VAL A 39 -4.95 0.82 1.88
CA VAL A 39 -5.15 -0.16 0.81
C VAL A 39 -6.27 -1.13 1.19
N ASN A 40 -6.23 -1.72 2.39
CA ASN A 40 -7.29 -2.64 2.82
C ASN A 40 -8.66 -1.96 2.93
N THR A 41 -8.73 -0.70 3.37
CA THR A 41 -10.00 0.06 3.35
C THR A 41 -10.53 0.26 1.93
N PHE A 42 -9.64 0.47 0.96
CA PHE A 42 -10.02 0.60 -0.44
C PHE A 42 -10.50 -0.74 -1.01
N LEU A 43 -9.75 -1.81 -0.79
CA LEU A 43 -10.10 -3.16 -1.27
C LEU A 43 -11.42 -3.65 -0.67
N SER A 44 -11.63 -3.49 0.64
CA SER A 44 -12.91 -3.80 1.30
C SER A 44 -14.11 -3.01 0.76
N LYS A 45 -13.88 -1.88 0.09
CA LYS A 45 -14.95 -1.07 -0.50
C LYS A 45 -15.26 -1.47 -1.95
N ASN A 46 -14.26 -1.92 -2.71
CA ASN A 46 -14.39 -2.16 -4.14
C ASN A 46 -14.43 -3.65 -4.53
N ILE A 47 -14.05 -4.55 -3.62
CA ILE A 47 -14.13 -5.99 -3.82
C ILE A 47 -15.19 -6.53 -2.85
N GLU A 48 -16.22 -7.16 -3.41
CA GLU A 48 -17.28 -7.80 -2.63
C GLU A 48 -16.67 -8.94 -1.78
N ASP A 49 -17.08 -9.02 -0.51
CA ASP A 49 -16.60 -10.01 0.47
C ASP A 49 -15.07 -10.05 0.70
N TYR A 50 -14.37 -8.95 0.40
CA TYR A 50 -12.94 -8.84 0.69
C TYR A 50 -12.64 -8.77 2.18
N THR A 51 -11.77 -9.67 2.64
CA THR A 51 -11.32 -9.77 4.02
C THR A 51 -9.79 -9.58 4.10
N PRO A 52 -9.31 -8.54 4.81
CA PRO A 52 -7.88 -8.35 5.05
C PRO A 52 -7.23 -9.53 5.77
N LEU A 53 -5.94 -9.78 5.51
CA LEU A 53 -5.21 -10.93 6.09
C LEU A 53 -5.20 -10.93 7.63
N ASP A 54 -5.09 -9.75 8.26
CA ASP A 54 -5.03 -9.62 9.73
C ASP A 54 -6.35 -9.98 10.44
N GLN A 55 -7.44 -10.10 9.68
CA GLN A 55 -8.73 -10.58 10.16
C GLN A 55 -8.89 -12.09 9.97
N LEU A 56 -8.24 -12.68 8.97
CA LEU A 56 -8.20 -14.12 8.76
C LEU A 56 -7.36 -14.82 9.82
N GLU A 57 -6.22 -14.24 10.22
CA GLU A 57 -5.39 -14.79 11.29
C GLU A 57 -6.09 -14.85 12.66
N LYS A 58 -7.13 -14.02 12.88
CA LYS A 58 -7.92 -14.00 14.13
C LYS A 58 -9.09 -14.97 14.12
N SER A 59 -9.43 -15.54 12.97
CA SER A 59 -10.56 -16.43 12.75
C SER A 59 -10.06 -17.76 12.19
N ASP A 60 -9.39 -18.56 13.05
CA ASP A 60 -9.08 -19.99 12.86
C ASP A 60 -8.88 -20.46 11.40
N GLY A 61 -7.65 -20.41 10.87
CA GLY A 61 -7.37 -20.98 9.55
C GLY A 61 -5.97 -20.71 9.02
N THR A 62 -5.20 -21.78 8.82
CA THR A 62 -3.93 -21.83 8.10
C THR A 62 -3.93 -20.95 6.85
N ILE A 63 -3.02 -19.98 6.77
CA ILE A 63 -2.69 -19.31 5.50
C ILE A 63 -2.22 -20.41 4.54
N PRO A 64 -2.90 -20.64 3.41
CA PRO A 64 -2.45 -21.66 2.48
C PRO A 64 -1.03 -21.30 2.02
N GLU A 65 -0.06 -22.17 2.32
CA GLU A 65 1.27 -22.19 1.69
C GLU A 65 1.14 -22.59 0.21
N SER A 66 0.29 -21.88 -0.54
CA SER A 66 0.35 -21.91 -2.00
C SER A 66 1.53 -21.04 -2.41
N ASN A 67 2.38 -21.57 -3.29
CA ASN A 67 3.53 -20.83 -3.84
C ASN A 67 3.10 -19.74 -4.85
N ASP A 68 1.83 -19.70 -5.22
CA ASP A 68 1.20 -18.73 -6.13
C ASP A 68 -0.25 -18.55 -5.66
N LEU A 69 -0.58 -17.35 -5.20
CA LEU A 69 -1.91 -17.00 -4.71
C LEU A 69 -2.68 -16.17 -5.74
N HIS A 70 -2.02 -15.62 -6.76
CA HIS A 70 -2.62 -14.71 -7.71
C HIS A 70 -1.94 -14.75 -9.11
N PRO A 71 -2.69 -15.07 -10.17
CA PRO A 71 -2.14 -15.36 -11.51
C PRO A 71 -1.48 -14.17 -12.22
N LEU A 72 -1.78 -12.94 -11.82
CA LEU A 72 -1.19 -11.72 -12.41
C LEU A 72 0.02 -11.18 -11.63
N LEU A 73 0.35 -11.77 -10.49
CA LEU A 73 1.43 -11.30 -9.63
C LEU A 73 2.57 -12.31 -9.62
N ASN A 74 3.80 -11.82 -9.49
CA ASN A 74 4.91 -12.70 -9.16
C ASN A 74 5.09 -12.83 -7.64
N SER A 75 5.93 -13.78 -7.22
CA SER A 75 6.19 -14.07 -5.81
C SER A 75 6.66 -12.85 -4.99
N GLU A 76 7.40 -11.92 -5.60
CA GLU A 76 7.89 -10.73 -4.90
C GLU A 76 6.78 -9.70 -4.66
N GLN A 77 5.90 -9.52 -5.65
CA GLN A 77 4.73 -8.67 -5.55
C GLN A 77 3.72 -9.24 -4.55
N GLU A 78 3.46 -10.55 -4.59
CA GLU A 78 2.58 -11.23 -3.63
C GLU A 78 3.09 -11.07 -2.20
N LYS A 79 4.40 -11.30 -1.99
CA LYS A 79 5.03 -11.11 -0.68
C LYS A 79 4.87 -9.68 -0.18
N THR A 80 5.14 -8.70 -1.04
CA THR A 80 5.03 -7.28 -0.67
C THR A 80 3.61 -6.89 -0.29
N LEU A 81 2.61 -7.35 -1.03
CA LEU A 81 1.21 -7.08 -0.74
C LEU A 81 0.75 -7.80 0.54
N THR A 82 1.20 -9.04 0.74
CA THR A 82 0.93 -9.82 1.96
C THR A 82 1.53 -9.16 3.20
N GLU A 83 2.76 -8.62 3.12
CA GLU A 83 3.39 -7.83 4.20
C GLU A 83 2.60 -6.54 4.51
N LEU A 84 1.87 -6.00 3.53
CA LEU A 84 0.93 -4.89 3.72
C LEU A 84 -0.45 -5.36 4.22
N GLY A 85 -0.62 -6.65 4.55
CA GLY A 85 -1.86 -7.23 5.04
C GLY A 85 -2.94 -7.40 3.98
N VAL A 86 -2.58 -7.35 2.69
CA VAL A 86 -3.52 -7.53 1.58
C VAL A 86 -3.75 -9.01 1.33
N ASN A 87 -5.01 -9.42 1.24
CA ASN A 87 -5.35 -10.78 0.84
C ASN A 87 -5.26 -10.92 -0.69
N VAL A 88 -4.08 -11.33 -1.16
CA VAL A 88 -3.78 -11.45 -2.59
C VAL A 88 -4.70 -12.42 -3.35
N SER A 89 -5.21 -13.46 -2.68
CA SER A 89 -6.09 -14.46 -3.29
C SER A 89 -7.48 -13.93 -3.66
N GLN A 90 -7.88 -12.78 -3.11
CA GLN A 90 -9.16 -12.14 -3.38
C GLN A 90 -9.03 -10.95 -4.35
N LEU A 91 -7.83 -10.69 -4.87
CA LEU A 91 -7.63 -9.63 -5.86
C LEU A 91 -8.24 -10.06 -7.22
N PRO A 92 -8.67 -9.10 -8.05
CA PRO A 92 -9.17 -9.39 -9.40
C PRO A 92 -8.10 -10.06 -10.25
N THR A 93 -8.45 -11.18 -10.87
CA THR A 93 -7.55 -11.97 -11.72
C THR A 93 -7.48 -11.48 -13.17
N GLU A 94 -8.18 -10.40 -13.49
CA GLU A 94 -8.22 -9.79 -14.81
C GLU A 94 -8.02 -8.28 -14.70
N LEU A 95 -7.29 -7.70 -15.65
CA LEU A 95 -7.15 -6.25 -15.83
C LEU A 95 -7.81 -5.86 -17.15
N THR A 96 -8.81 -4.98 -17.11
CA THR A 96 -9.44 -4.49 -18.33
C THR A 96 -8.52 -3.53 -19.09
N ALA A 97 -8.82 -3.27 -20.37
CA ALA A 97 -8.08 -2.27 -21.15
C ALA A 97 -8.17 -0.87 -20.50
N ASP A 98 -9.34 -0.52 -19.97
CA ASP A 98 -9.58 0.76 -19.30
C ASP A 98 -8.73 0.89 -18.02
N ASP A 99 -8.58 -0.20 -17.26
CA ASP A 99 -7.72 -0.22 -16.07
C ASP A 99 -6.25 0.02 -16.45
N GLN A 100 -5.78 -0.62 -17.53
CA GLN A 100 -4.41 -0.45 -18.02
C GLN A 100 -4.15 0.98 -18.47
N GLU A 101 -5.08 1.60 -19.21
CA GLU A 101 -4.97 2.98 -19.65
C GLU A 101 -4.93 3.95 -18.47
N CYS A 102 -5.81 3.78 -17.48
CA CYS A 102 -5.79 4.60 -16.27
C CYS A 102 -4.49 4.43 -15.48
N LEU A 103 -3.99 3.20 -15.32
CA LEU A 103 -2.73 2.94 -14.63
C LEU A 103 -1.55 3.60 -15.33
N VAL A 104 -1.51 3.57 -16.66
CA VAL A 104 -0.52 4.29 -17.46
C VAL A 104 -0.62 5.80 -17.22
N GLU A 105 -1.82 6.37 -17.11
CA GLU A 105 -2.01 7.80 -16.83
C GLU A 105 -1.49 8.20 -15.45
N VAL A 106 -1.83 7.44 -14.40
CA VAL A 106 -1.51 7.84 -13.01
C VAL A 106 -0.08 7.47 -12.58
N LEU A 107 0.45 6.35 -13.10
CA LEU A 107 1.80 5.86 -12.80
C LEU A 107 2.84 6.34 -13.80
N GLY A 108 2.43 6.57 -15.05
CA GLY A 108 3.30 6.79 -16.19
C GLY A 108 3.68 5.47 -16.90
N GLN A 109 3.84 5.53 -18.21
CA GLN A 109 4.14 4.36 -19.07
C GLN A 109 5.31 3.52 -18.55
N THR A 110 6.42 4.16 -18.19
CA THR A 110 7.63 3.44 -17.74
C THR A 110 7.35 2.65 -16.45
N ARG A 111 6.74 3.30 -15.45
CA ARG A 111 6.49 2.65 -14.17
C ARG A 111 5.43 1.57 -14.28
N PHE A 112 4.39 1.79 -15.09
CA PHE A 112 3.41 0.74 -15.40
C PHE A 112 4.08 -0.49 -16.00
N GLN A 113 4.96 -0.31 -17.01
CA GLN A 113 5.67 -1.42 -17.63
C GLN A 113 6.62 -2.15 -16.67
N GLU A 114 7.31 -1.43 -15.79
CA GLU A 114 8.11 -2.06 -14.73
C GLU A 114 7.24 -2.97 -13.85
N LEU A 115 6.11 -2.47 -13.35
CA LEU A 115 5.20 -3.23 -12.49
C LEU A 115 4.54 -4.41 -13.23
N TYR A 116 4.14 -4.20 -14.48
CA TYR A 116 3.57 -5.24 -15.34
C TYR A 116 4.59 -6.37 -15.61
N ASN A 117 5.88 -6.03 -15.70
CA ASN A 117 6.97 -7.00 -15.83
C ASN A 117 7.46 -7.55 -14.48
N GLY A 118 6.75 -7.29 -13.38
CA GLY A 118 7.02 -7.90 -12.09
C GLY A 118 7.85 -7.06 -11.11
N ALA A 119 8.07 -5.77 -11.38
CA ALA A 119 8.69 -4.91 -10.38
C ALA A 119 7.83 -4.79 -9.12
N THR A 120 8.49 -4.67 -7.98
CA THR A 120 7.83 -4.54 -6.68
C THR A 120 7.08 -3.20 -6.57
N PRO A 121 5.79 -3.21 -6.22
CA PRO A 121 5.01 -1.99 -6.05
C PRO A 121 5.48 -1.22 -4.82
N GLY A 122 5.65 0.09 -4.98
CA GLY A 122 5.88 1.01 -3.88
C GLY A 122 4.57 1.56 -3.31
N ALA A 123 4.66 2.17 -2.13
CA ALA A 123 3.53 2.85 -1.47
C ALA A 123 2.80 3.86 -2.38
N VAL A 124 3.58 4.62 -3.16
CA VAL A 124 3.04 5.65 -4.06
C VAL A 124 2.29 5.01 -5.24
N ASP A 125 2.76 3.86 -5.72
CA ASP A 125 2.10 3.14 -6.81
C ASP A 125 0.70 2.69 -6.35
N LEU A 126 0.61 2.06 -5.18
CA LEU A 126 -0.67 1.60 -4.60
C LEU A 126 -1.65 2.77 -4.35
N ILE A 127 -1.16 3.89 -3.81
CA ILE A 127 -2.00 5.06 -3.53
C ILE A 127 -2.51 5.73 -4.81
N LYS A 128 -1.74 5.69 -5.89
CA LYS A 128 -2.15 6.24 -7.19
C LYS A 128 -3.10 5.31 -7.92
N ALA A 129 -2.78 4.02 -7.96
CA ALA A 129 -3.55 2.98 -8.64
C ALA A 129 -4.99 2.88 -8.14
N LYS A 130 -5.25 3.21 -6.87
CA LYS A 130 -6.61 3.26 -6.29
C LYS A 130 -7.62 4.13 -7.05
N LYS A 131 -7.17 5.02 -7.95
CA LYS A 131 -8.06 5.88 -8.73
C LYS A 131 -8.63 5.16 -9.96
N CYS A 132 -8.07 4.01 -10.32
CA CYS A 132 -8.38 3.29 -11.54
C CYS A 132 -9.36 2.15 -11.35
N PHE A 133 -9.77 1.86 -10.11
CA PHE A 133 -10.63 0.74 -9.75
C PHE A 133 -11.74 1.20 -8.79
#